data_AF-A0A1H1XII3-F1
#
_entry.id   AF-A0A1H1XII3-F1
#
_cell.length_a   1.000
_cell.length_b   1.000
_cell.length_c   1.000
_cell.angle_alpha   90.00
_cell.angle_beta   90.00
_cell.angle_gamma   90.00
#
_symmetry.space_group_name_H-M   'P 1'
#
loop_
_entity.id
_entity.type
_entity.pdbx_description
1 polymer ?
#
loop_
_entity_poly.entity_id
_entity_poly.type
_entity_poly.pdbx_seq_one_letter_code
_entity_poly.pdbx_strand_id
1 'polypeptide(L)'
;MNIQETNQLLIRIQVIDNRQIGDSTVIAWHELVSDLDYATAVEAVKLHQRESTAYLTPAHVRVAVERIRLAGLGPQQDEYGNDIEPDYPAVAAYERLHPEQREITS
;
A
#
# COMPACT_ATOMS: atom_id res chain seq x y z
N MET A 1 -2.62 -2.68 -11.84
CA MET A 1 -1.27 -2.40 -12.37
C MET A 1 -0.93 -3.50 -13.36
N ASN A 2 -0.23 -3.15 -14.43
CA ASN A 2 0.16 -4.11 -15.46
C ASN A 2 1.39 -4.94 -15.03
N ILE A 3 1.81 -5.87 -15.90
CA ILE A 3 2.94 -6.76 -15.64
C ILE A 3 4.28 -6.01 -15.51
N GLN A 4 4.47 -4.93 -16.29
CA GLN A 4 5.68 -4.09 -16.21
C GLN A 4 5.75 -3.34 -14.88
N GLU A 5 4.64 -2.76 -14.43
CA GLU A 5 4.52 -2.10 -13.13
C GLU A 5 4.73 -3.08 -11.97
N THR A 6 4.24 -4.32 -12.10
CA THR A 6 4.47 -5.37 -11.11
C THR A 6 5.96 -5.72 -11.02
N ASN A 7 6.66 -5.83 -12.15
CA ASN A 7 8.10 -6.04 -12.15
C ASN A 7 8.84 -4.87 -11.48
N GLN A 8 8.44 -3.62 -11.77
CA GLN A 8 9.02 -2.44 -11.12
C GLN A 8 8.78 -2.44 -9.61
N LEU A 9 7.58 -2.84 -9.16
CA LEU A 9 7.27 -2.98 -7.74
C LEU A 9 8.19 -4.01 -7.08
N LEU A 10 8.38 -5.17 -7.71
CA LEU A 10 9.27 -6.22 -7.22
C LEU A 10 10.73 -5.76 -7.13
N ILE A 11 11.24 -5.04 -8.14
CA ILE A 11 12.60 -4.46 -8.12
C ILE A 11 12.79 -3.54 -6.92
N ARG A 12 11.79 -2.70 -6.60
CA ARG A 12 11.84 -1.83 -5.40
C ARG A 12 11.94 -2.65 -4.11
N ILE A 13 11.20 -3.75 -4.05
CA ILE A 13 11.18 -4.63 -2.86
C ILE A 13 12.54 -5.35 -2.71
N GLN A 14 13.09 -5.84 -3.83
CA GLN A 14 14.37 -6.55 -3.86
C GLN A 14 15.53 -5.74 -3.29
N VAL A 15 15.54 -4.42 -3.46
CA VAL A 15 16.59 -3.55 -2.87
C VAL A 15 16.66 -3.69 -1.35
N ILE A 16 15.56 -4.05 -0.69
CA ILE A 16 15.47 -4.11 0.77
C ILE A 16 15.54 -5.55 1.29
N ASP A 17 14.87 -6.50 0.64
CA ASP A 17 14.79 -7.88 1.12
C ASP A 17 15.63 -8.90 0.34
N ASN A 18 16.40 -8.45 -0.65
CA ASN A 18 17.31 -9.25 -1.47
C ASN A 18 16.65 -10.46 -2.16
N ARG A 19 15.34 -10.43 -2.43
CA ARG A 19 14.67 -11.50 -3.19
C ARG A 19 15.27 -11.68 -4.58
N GLN A 20 15.16 -12.90 -5.12
CA GLN A 20 15.48 -13.16 -6.53
C GLN A 20 14.23 -12.93 -7.38
N ILE A 21 14.37 -12.10 -8.42
CA ILE A 21 13.30 -11.79 -9.37
C ILE A 21 13.60 -12.51 -10.68
N GLY A 22 12.65 -13.31 -11.14
CA GLY A 22 12.61 -13.87 -12.48
C GLY A 22 11.17 -13.87 -13.00
N ASP A 23 10.99 -14.24 -14.26
CA ASP A 23 9.69 -14.15 -14.94
C ASP A 23 8.56 -14.86 -14.17
N SER A 24 8.83 -16.05 -13.63
CA SER A 24 7.86 -16.80 -12.82
C SER A 24 7.45 -16.06 -11.54
N THR A 25 8.39 -15.37 -10.87
CA THR A 25 8.10 -14.55 -9.69
C THR A 25 7.21 -13.37 -10.06
N VAL A 26 7.48 -12.70 -11.19
CA VAL A 26 6.70 -11.56 -11.67
C VAL A 26 5.28 -11.98 -12.01
N ILE A 27 5.11 -13.10 -12.73
CA ILE A 27 3.79 -13.64 -13.09
C ILE A 27 2.99 -13.99 -11.83
N ALA A 28 3.59 -14.74 -10.90
CA ALA A 28 2.93 -15.14 -9.66
C ALA A 28 2.52 -13.95 -8.79
N TRP A 29 3.34 -12.89 -8.76
CA TRP A 29 2.95 -11.64 -8.10
C TRP A 29 1.80 -10.95 -8.82
N HIS A 30 1.89 -10.81 -10.14
CA HIS A 30 0.90 -10.08 -10.94
C HIS A 30 -0.49 -10.71 -10.85
N GLU A 31 -0.60 -12.03 -10.78
CA GLU A 31 -1.86 -12.72 -10.53
C GLU A 31 -2.58 -12.24 -9.25
N LEU A 32 -1.82 -11.80 -8.25
CA LEU A 32 -2.34 -11.42 -6.93
C LEU A 32 -2.51 -9.91 -6.74
N VAL A 33 -1.86 -9.09 -7.57
CA VAL A 33 -1.84 -7.62 -7.40
C VAL A 33 -2.24 -6.83 -8.66
N SER A 34 -2.58 -7.50 -9.76
CA SER A 34 -2.90 -6.86 -11.03
C SER A 34 -4.08 -5.88 -10.97
N ASP A 35 -5.00 -6.07 -10.02
CA ASP A 35 -6.15 -5.19 -9.77
C ASP A 35 -5.80 -3.92 -8.97
N LEU A 36 -4.60 -3.84 -8.39
CA LEU A 36 -4.20 -2.70 -7.57
C LEU A 36 -3.62 -1.56 -8.41
N ASP A 37 -3.86 -0.31 -8.02
CA ASP A 37 -3.14 0.83 -8.58
C ASP A 37 -1.65 0.80 -8.20
N TYR A 38 -0.76 1.14 -9.14
CA TYR A 38 0.68 1.05 -8.93
C TYR A 38 1.18 2.05 -7.87
N ALA A 39 0.70 3.30 -7.90
CA ALA A 39 1.15 4.30 -6.93
C ALA A 39 0.74 3.92 -5.50
N THR A 40 -0.50 3.43 -5.35
CA THR A 40 -1.01 2.94 -4.06
C THR A 40 -0.24 1.71 -3.58
N ALA A 41 0.08 0.76 -4.48
CA ALA A 41 0.90 -0.40 -4.14
C ALA A 41 2.31 -0.01 -3.69
N VAL A 42 2.92 1.03 -4.30
CA VAL A 42 4.22 1.55 -3.87
C VAL A 42 4.15 2.14 -2.45
N GLU A 43 3.12 2.91 -2.10
CA GLU A 43 2.95 3.39 -0.73
C GLU A 43 2.68 2.25 0.25
N ALA A 44 1.92 1.23 -0.15
CA ALA A 44 1.69 0.03 0.65
C ALA A 44 2.99 -0.74 0.97
N VAL A 45 3.90 -0.86 0.00
CA VAL A 45 5.25 -1.44 0.22
C VAL A 45 6.03 -0.62 1.25
N LYS A 46 6.06 0.71 1.09
CA LYS A 46 6.77 1.60 2.03
C LYS A 46 6.17 1.54 3.43
N LEU A 47 4.84 1.46 3.53
CA LEU A 47 4.14 1.35 4.79
C LEU A 47 4.58 0.08 5.54
N HIS A 48 4.52 -1.08 4.88
CA HIS A 48 4.99 -2.34 5.47
C HIS A 48 6.45 -2.28 5.90
N GLN A 49 7.34 -1.75 5.05
CA GLN A 49 8.78 -1.69 5.35
C GLN A 49 9.14 -0.73 6.50
N ARG A 50 8.27 0.24 6.82
CA ARG A 50 8.43 1.12 7.98
C ARG A 50 7.96 0.49 9.29
N GLU A 51 6.95 -0.37 9.21
CA GLU A 51 6.28 -0.96 10.36
C GLU A 51 6.77 -2.37 10.69
N SER A 52 7.37 -3.06 9.71
CA SER A 52 7.71 -4.48 9.82
C SER A 52 9.02 -4.83 9.14
N THR A 53 9.75 -5.75 9.75
CA THR A 53 10.95 -6.39 9.19
C THR A 53 10.64 -7.74 8.53
N ALA A 54 9.37 -8.15 8.51
CA ALA A 54 8.98 -9.44 7.93
C ALA A 54 9.16 -9.46 6.41
N TYR A 55 9.50 -10.62 5.86
CA TYR A 55 9.60 -10.83 4.42
C TYR A 55 8.27 -10.46 3.74
N LEU A 56 8.31 -9.51 2.81
CA LEU A 56 7.11 -8.94 2.21
C LEU A 56 6.49 -9.93 1.22
N THR A 57 5.17 -10.09 1.29
CA THR A 57 4.39 -10.95 0.38
C THR A 57 3.27 -10.14 -0.28
N PRO A 58 2.64 -10.62 -1.36
CA PRO A 58 1.50 -9.94 -1.98
C PRO A 58 0.37 -9.65 -0.99
N ALA A 59 0.10 -10.56 -0.05
CA ALA A 59 -0.94 -10.39 0.97
C ALA A 59 -0.72 -9.14 1.83
N HIS A 60 0.52 -8.88 2.25
CA HIS A 60 0.86 -7.68 3.00
C HIS A 60 0.58 -6.40 2.19
N VAL A 61 0.92 -6.39 0.89
CA VAL A 61 0.61 -5.26 0.00
C VAL A 61 -0.90 -5.05 -0.08
N ARG A 62 -1.70 -6.12 -0.23
CA ARG A 62 -3.17 -5.99 -0.29
C ARG A 62 -3.75 -5.40 0.99
N VAL A 63 -3.32 -5.91 2.14
CA VAL A 63 -3.76 -5.40 3.45
C VAL A 63 -3.40 -3.92 3.60
N ALA A 64 -2.18 -3.54 3.26
CA ALA A 64 -1.74 -2.15 3.33
C ALA A 64 -2.46 -1.23 2.33
N VAL A 65 -2.76 -1.69 1.11
CA VAL A 65 -3.59 -0.93 0.16
C VAL A 65 -4.99 -0.70 0.72
N GLU A 66 -5.60 -1.70 1.36
CA GLU A 66 -6.92 -1.54 1.94
C GLU A 66 -6.92 -0.55 3.11
N ARG A 67 -5.92 -0.60 3.98
CA ARG A 67 -5.71 0.40 5.04
C ARG A 67 -5.65 1.82 4.46
N ILE A 68 -4.87 2.02 3.38
CA ILE A 68 -4.74 3.32 2.71
C ILE A 68 -6.07 3.79 2.11
N ARG A 69 -6.85 2.87 1.50
CA ARG A 69 -8.17 3.20 0.94
C ARG A 69 -9.17 3.59 2.03
N LEU A 70 -9.23 2.82 3.11
CA LEU A 70 -10.10 3.12 4.25
C LEU A 70 -9.74 4.45 4.89
N ALA A 71 -8.45 4.78 4.99
CA ALA A 71 -7.99 6.08 5.48
C ALA A 71 -8.52 7.26 4.64
N GLY A 72 -8.68 7.06 3.33
CA GLY A 72 -9.26 8.06 2.42
C GLY A 72 -10.77 8.27 2.55
N LEU A 73 -11.48 7.41 3.30
CA LEU A 73 -12.90 7.61 3.60
C LEU A 73 -13.13 8.65 4.69
N GLY A 74 -12.07 9.11 5.36
CA GLY A 74 -12.14 10.07 6.46
C GLY A 74 -12.46 9.43 7.81
N PRO A 75 -12.81 10.25 8.83
CA PRO A 75 -13.13 9.77 10.16
C PRO A 75 -14.28 8.76 10.13
N GLN A 76 -14.10 7.64 10.83
CA GLN A 76 -15.11 6.60 10.97
C GLN A 76 -15.65 6.62 12.39
N GLN A 77 -16.89 6.19 12.55
CA GLN A 77 -17.54 6.05 13.86
C GLN A 77 -17.91 4.59 14.11
N ASP A 78 -17.86 4.16 15.37
CA ASP A 78 -18.34 2.85 15.79
C ASP A 78 -19.88 2.80 15.83
N GLU A 79 -20.43 1.65 16.18
CA GLU A 79 -21.89 1.45 16.28
C GLU A 79 -22.57 2.30 17.36
N TYR A 80 -21.79 2.90 18.28
CA TYR A 80 -22.26 3.77 19.35
C TYR A 80 -22.06 5.26 19.04
N GLY A 81 -21.51 5.60 17.86
CA GLY A 81 -21.23 6.96 17.44
C GLY A 81 -19.95 7.56 18.02
N ASN A 82 -19.04 6.74 18.58
CA ASN A 82 -17.72 7.21 19.00
C ASN A 82 -16.78 7.25 17.79
N ASP A 83 -15.95 8.28 17.71
CA ASP A 83 -14.92 8.37 16.68
C ASP A 83 -13.88 7.24 16.86
N ILE A 84 -13.64 6.50 15.77
CA ILE A 84 -12.61 5.47 15.70
C ILE A 84 -11.27 6.14 15.45
N GLU A 85 -10.26 5.81 16.26
CA GLU A 85 -8.91 6.30 16.06
C GLU A 85 -8.41 5.91 14.66
N PRO A 86 -7.99 6.88 13.83
CA PRO A 86 -7.57 6.58 12.47
C PRO A 86 -6.22 5.88 12.46
N ASP A 87 -6.00 5.08 11.43
CA ASP A 87 -4.69 4.52 11.11
C ASP A 87 -3.77 5.62 10.56
N TYR A 88 -3.12 6.38 11.46
CA TYR A 88 -2.30 7.54 11.10
C TYR A 88 -1.21 7.21 10.05
N PRO A 89 -0.48 6.09 10.13
CA PRO A 89 0.44 5.68 9.06
C PRO A 89 -0.23 5.54 7.69
N ALA A 90 -1.42 4.94 7.64
CA ALA A 90 -2.19 4.80 6.40
C ALA A 90 -2.76 6.14 5.91
N VAL A 91 -3.25 7.01 6.81
CA VAL A 91 -3.67 8.39 6.49
C VAL A 91 -2.52 9.16 5.86
N ALA A 92 -1.33 9.11 6.45
CA ALA A 92 -0.16 9.79 5.90
C ALA A 92 0.26 9.24 4.53
N ALA A 93 0.05 7.94 4.27
CA ALA A 93 0.24 7.35 2.93
C ALA A 93 -0.83 7.83 1.94
N TYR A 94 -2.09 7.87 2.34
CA TYR A 94 -3.19 8.38 1.52
C TYR A 94 -2.96 9.85 1.13
N GLU A 95 -2.58 10.70 2.07
CA GLU A 95 -2.29 12.12 1.81
C GLU A 95 -1.10 12.33 0.86
N ARG A 96 -0.10 11.44 0.86
CA ARG A 96 1.01 11.51 -0.10
C ARG A 96 0.56 11.17 -1.52
N LEU A 97 -0.50 10.37 -1.67
CA LEU A 97 -1.11 10.05 -2.96
C LEU A 97 -2.05 11.18 -3.45
N HIS A 98 -2.63 11.95 -2.53
CA HIS A 98 -3.63 13.00 -2.81
C HIS A 98 -3.24 14.35 -2.20
N PRO A 99 -2.09 14.94 -2.60
CA PRO A 99 -1.56 16.15 -1.99
C PRO A 99 -2.51 17.35 -2.06
N GLU A 100 -3.36 17.43 -3.08
CA GLU A 100 -4.37 18.48 -3.27
C GLU A 100 -5.43 18.53 -2.17
N GLN A 101 -5.69 17.42 -1.48
CA GLN A 101 -6.69 17.38 -0.40
C GLN A 101 -6.19 17.99 0.91
N ARG A 102 -4.87 18.21 1.05
CA ARG A 102 -4.29 18.89 2.23
C ARG A 102 -4.58 20.40 2.23
N GLU A 103 -4.70 21.03 1.06
CA GLU A 103 -4.86 22.48 0.94
C GLU A 103 -6.25 22.97 1.36
N ILE A 104 -7.26 22.09 1.41
CA ILE A 104 -8.64 22.45 1.75
C ILE A 104 -8.86 22.50 3.28
N THR A 105 -7.95 21.92 4.06
CA THR A 105 -8.13 21.69 5.51
C THR A 105 -7.14 22.49 6.39
N SER A 106 -6.30 23.35 5.79
CA SER A 106 -5.36 24.26 6.49
C SER A 106 -5.88 25.69 6.62
#